data_AF-A0AAJ1UCX0-F1
#
_entry.id   AF-A0AAJ1UCX0-F1
#
_cell.length_a   1.000
_cell.length_b   1.000
_cell.length_c   1.000
_cell.angle_alpha   90.00
_cell.angle_beta   90.00
_cell.angle_gamma   90.00
#
_symmetry.space_group_name_H-M   'P 1'
#
loop_
_entity.id
_entity.type
_entity.pdbx_description
1 polymer ?
#
loop_
_entity_poly.entity_id
_entity_poly.type
_entity_poly.pdbx_seq_one_letter_code
_entity_poly.pdbx_strand_id
1 'polypeptide(L)'
;MTTLQSLIREAFIDPIRSVLIVDDQYPTWDEVLNNALPEPPRDAELETRSSKKHWRVDSSGALSVISQFRKKKPALILDIHDAPDATADHLHQSDLLILDYNLEGAESGLGGAMARDIMRSVLRNQHFNLVVVHTQETALRDVFHSCLISLSTPLSQVFDKELEMIAGLEEKLDE
;
A
#
# COMPACT_ATOMS: atom_id res chain seq x y z
N MET A 1 -25.69 14.97 20.50
CA MET A 1 -25.99 14.45 19.15
C MET A 1 -24.69 13.95 18.55
N THR A 2 -24.56 12.65 18.32
CA THR A 2 -23.43 12.07 17.58
C THR A 2 -23.58 12.44 16.12
N THR A 3 -22.57 13.08 15.54
CA THR A 3 -22.54 13.41 14.11
C THR A 3 -22.07 12.19 13.32
N LEU A 4 -22.34 12.13 12.02
CA LEU A 4 -21.80 11.08 11.16
C LEU A 4 -20.26 10.99 11.28
N GLN A 5 -19.61 12.15 11.42
CA GLN A 5 -18.17 12.25 11.62
C GLN A 5 -17.71 11.57 12.93
N SER A 6 -18.45 11.70 14.03
CA SER A 6 -18.07 11.04 15.29
C SER A 6 -18.18 9.51 15.17
N LEU A 7 -19.21 9.02 14.46
CA LEU A 7 -19.39 7.59 14.19
C LEU A 7 -18.28 7.03 13.30
N ILE A 8 -17.93 7.72 12.21
CA ILE A 8 -16.83 7.29 11.32
C ILE A 8 -15.52 7.22 12.10
N ARG A 9 -15.25 8.24 12.93
CA ARG A 9 -14.03 8.30 13.72
C ARG A 9 -13.94 7.14 14.72
N GLU A 10 -15.01 6.91 15.47
CA GLU A 10 -15.09 5.84 16.46
C GLU A 10 -14.98 4.44 15.82
N ALA A 11 -15.60 4.23 14.66
CA ALA A 11 -15.64 2.92 14.01
C ALA A 11 -14.38 2.60 13.19
N PHE A 12 -13.75 3.58 12.53
CA PHE A 12 -12.70 3.33 11.54
C PHE A 12 -11.34 3.97 11.84
N ILE A 13 -11.29 5.07 12.60
CA ILE A 13 -10.05 5.84 12.80
C ILE A 13 -9.41 5.59 14.17
N ASP A 14 -10.22 5.60 15.22
CA ASP A 14 -9.78 5.36 16.59
C ASP A 14 -9.32 3.90 16.82
N PRO A 15 -9.91 2.87 16.17
CA PRO A 15 -9.46 1.49 16.32
C PRO A 15 -8.09 1.18 15.71
N ILE A 16 -7.60 1.96 14.74
CA ILE A 16 -6.32 1.72 14.03
C ILE A 16 -5.17 1.56 15.04
N ARG A 17 -4.45 0.43 14.97
CA ARG A 17 -3.29 0.08 15.81
C ARG A 17 -2.01 -0.13 15.03
N SER A 18 -2.08 -0.57 13.79
CA SER A 18 -0.92 -0.83 12.94
C SER A 18 -0.95 -0.01 11.64
N VAL A 19 0.23 0.46 11.24
CA VAL A 19 0.48 1.23 10.02
C VAL A 19 1.59 0.54 9.25
N LEU A 20 1.35 0.30 7.97
CA LEU A 20 2.35 -0.12 7.01
C LEU A 20 2.60 1.00 6.02
N ILE A 21 3.85 1.36 5.81
CA ILE A 21 4.27 2.31 4.78
C ILE A 21 4.96 1.52 3.67
N VAL A 22 4.49 1.69 2.44
CA VAL A 22 5.16 1.18 1.24
C VAL A 22 5.64 2.38 0.44
N ASP A 23 6.97 2.58 0.45
CA ASP A 23 7.64 3.75 -0.12
C ASP A 23 9.09 3.38 -0.45
N ASP A 24 9.54 3.66 -1.67
CA ASP A 24 10.87 3.28 -2.15
C ASP A 24 11.99 4.26 -1.71
N GLN A 25 11.62 5.43 -1.19
CA GLN A 25 12.53 6.45 -0.67
C GLN A 25 12.72 6.38 0.84
N TYR A 26 11.87 5.62 1.55
CA TYR A 26 11.96 5.50 3.00
C TYR A 26 12.90 4.35 3.41
N PRO A 27 13.53 4.45 4.60
CA PRO A 27 14.39 3.39 5.11
C PRO A 27 13.57 2.20 5.61
N THR A 28 13.92 0.99 5.17
CA THR A 28 13.48 -0.24 5.85
C THR A 28 14.38 -0.56 7.05
N TRP A 29 13.90 -1.38 7.99
CA TRP A 29 14.71 -1.79 9.15
C TRP A 29 16.00 -2.50 8.76
N ASP A 30 15.94 -3.36 7.74
CA ASP A 30 17.11 -4.09 7.24
C ASP A 30 18.17 -3.13 6.69
N GLU A 31 17.76 -2.10 5.96
CA GLU A 31 18.67 -1.09 5.41
C GLU A 31 19.33 -0.23 6.50
N VAL A 32 18.56 0.13 7.54
CA VAL A 32 19.09 0.90 8.69
C VAL A 32 20.10 0.08 9.48
N LEU A 33 19.77 -1.18 9.77
CA LEU A 33 20.66 -2.07 10.53
C LEU A 33 21.91 -2.42 9.73
N ASN A 34 21.79 -2.67 8.42
CA ASN A 34 22.94 -2.94 7.56
C ASN A 34 23.92 -1.75 7.52
N ASN A 35 23.40 -0.52 7.44
CA ASN A 35 24.22 0.70 7.48
C ASN A 35 24.97 0.84 8.82
N ALA A 36 24.34 0.45 9.93
CA ALA A 36 24.92 0.53 11.27
C ALA A 36 26.03 -0.53 11.52
N LEU A 37 26.13 -1.58 10.71
CA LEU A 37 27.19 -2.59 10.84
C LEU A 37 28.56 -2.00 10.45
N PRO A 38 29.66 -2.43 11.10
CA PRO A 38 31.01 -2.09 10.65
C PRO A 38 31.38 -2.83 9.35
N GLU A 39 32.23 -2.23 8.52
CA GLU A 39 32.86 -2.92 7.38
C GLU A 39 33.87 -3.98 7.89
N PRO A 40 33.88 -5.23 7.36
CA PRO A 40 32.77 -6.17 7.11
C PRO A 40 32.19 -6.71 8.43
N PRO A 41 30.86 -6.99 8.55
CA PRO A 41 30.07 -7.86 7.66
C PRO A 41 28.79 -7.21 7.09
N ARG A 42 28.94 -6.19 6.22
CA ARG A 42 27.80 -5.56 5.54
C ARG A 42 27.32 -6.36 4.34
N ASP A 43 26.01 -6.41 4.15
CA ASP A 43 25.38 -6.90 2.93
C ASP A 43 25.58 -5.85 1.81
N ALA A 44 26.30 -6.25 0.77
CA ALA A 44 26.64 -5.38 -0.35
C ALA A 44 25.45 -5.07 -1.27
N GLU A 45 24.46 -5.96 -1.35
CA GLU A 45 23.26 -5.76 -2.15
C GLU A 45 22.34 -4.72 -1.49
N LEU A 46 22.09 -4.87 -0.18
CA LEU A 46 21.32 -3.90 0.59
C LEU A 46 22.00 -2.51 0.64
N GLU A 47 23.32 -2.46 0.71
CA GLU A 47 24.06 -1.19 0.65
C GLU A 47 23.93 -0.51 -0.72
N THR A 48 24.00 -1.30 -1.81
CA THR A 48 23.82 -0.78 -3.18
C THR A 48 22.42 -0.24 -3.40
N ARG A 49 21.39 -0.89 -2.84
CA ARG A 49 19.99 -0.43 -2.92
C ARG A 49 19.78 0.84 -2.10
N SER A 50 20.14 0.80 -0.83
CA SER A 50 19.88 1.91 0.11
C SER A 50 20.72 3.15 -0.15
N SER A 51 21.92 3.04 -0.73
CA SER A 51 22.78 4.18 -1.06
C SER A 51 22.18 5.16 -2.07
N LYS A 52 21.22 4.71 -2.89
CA LYS A 52 20.53 5.54 -3.88
C LYS A 52 19.33 6.30 -3.32
N LYS A 53 18.86 5.93 -2.12
CA LYS A 53 17.63 6.48 -1.53
C LYS A 53 17.88 7.82 -0.86
N HIS A 54 16.91 8.72 -0.95
CA HIS A 54 17.04 10.08 -0.42
C HIS A 54 17.27 10.12 1.10
N TRP A 55 16.73 9.15 1.85
CA TRP A 55 16.84 9.11 3.31
C TRP A 55 18.28 9.02 3.82
N ARG A 56 19.23 8.55 3.01
CA ARG A 56 20.67 8.53 3.33
C ARG A 56 21.27 9.94 3.44
N VAL A 57 20.69 10.90 2.72
CA VAL A 57 21.13 12.31 2.71
C VAL A 57 20.31 13.13 3.69
N ASP A 58 18.98 12.98 3.66
CA ASP A 58 18.07 13.64 4.58
C ASP A 58 17.01 12.68 5.10
N SER A 59 17.17 12.28 6.37
CA SER A 59 16.21 11.42 7.07
C SER A 59 15.11 12.21 7.80
N SER A 60 15.11 13.54 7.74
CA SER A 60 14.21 14.39 8.54
C SER A 60 12.74 14.19 8.16
N GLY A 61 12.44 14.04 6.88
CA GLY A 61 11.09 13.78 6.36
C GLY A 61 10.51 12.46 6.88
N ALA A 62 11.23 11.35 6.64
CA ALA A 62 10.83 10.03 7.12
C ALA A 62 10.69 10.00 8.65
N LEU A 63 11.65 10.58 9.38
CA LEU A 63 11.58 10.65 10.85
C LEU A 63 10.38 11.48 11.33
N SER A 64 10.05 12.58 10.66
CA SER A 64 8.88 13.40 10.98
C SER A 64 7.59 12.59 10.85
N VAL A 65 7.42 11.87 9.74
CA VAL A 65 6.24 11.02 9.48
C VAL A 65 6.13 9.91 10.53
N ILE A 66 7.22 9.18 10.80
CA ILE A 66 7.27 8.15 11.85
C ILE A 66 6.91 8.74 13.21
N SER A 67 7.46 9.92 13.53
CA SER A 67 7.20 10.58 14.82
C SER A 67 5.72 10.95 15.00
N GLN A 68 5.01 11.30 13.92
CA GLN A 68 3.58 11.63 13.99
C GLN A 68 2.76 10.41 14.37
N PHE A 69 3.05 9.23 13.81
CA PHE A 69 2.36 7.99 14.18
C PHE A 69 2.69 7.53 15.60
N ARG A 70 3.92 7.75 16.07
CA ARG A 70 4.34 7.42 17.45
C ARG A 70 3.78 8.39 18.51
N LYS A 71 3.39 9.61 18.13
CA LYS A 71 2.76 10.61 19.03
C LYS A 71 1.30 10.26 19.38
N LYS A 72 0.60 9.49 18.54
CA LYS A 72 -0.76 9.01 18.83
C LYS A 72 -0.72 8.12 20.08
N LYS A 73 -1.76 8.16 20.92
CA LYS A 73 -1.90 7.26 22.07
C LYS A 73 -3.10 6.32 21.88
N PRO A 74 -2.92 5.00 22.00
CA PRO A 74 -1.62 4.32 22.12
C PRO A 74 -0.79 4.46 20.84
N ALA A 75 0.53 4.30 20.99
CA ALA A 75 1.45 4.42 19.86
C ALA A 75 1.13 3.36 18.82
N LEU A 76 1.11 3.76 17.55
CA LEU A 76 0.86 2.84 16.46
C LEU A 76 2.10 1.96 16.24
N ILE A 77 1.86 0.69 15.91
CA ILE A 77 2.87 -0.20 15.37
C ILE A 77 3.12 0.26 13.94
N LEU A 78 4.38 0.49 13.58
CA LEU A 78 4.74 1.02 12.27
C LEU A 78 5.83 0.15 11.66
N ASP A 79 5.60 -0.24 10.41
CA ASP A 79 6.58 -0.94 9.58
C ASP A 79 6.70 -0.27 8.20
N ILE A 80 7.86 -0.39 7.58
CA ILE A 80 8.20 0.24 6.30
C ILE A 80 8.77 -0.81 5.35
N HIS A 81 8.15 -0.95 4.19
CA HIS A 81 8.53 -1.90 3.15
C HIS A 81 8.86 -1.19 1.84
N ASP A 82 9.77 -1.77 1.09
CA ASP A 82 10.05 -1.37 -0.28
C ASP A 82 9.03 -2.02 -1.23
N ALA A 83 8.70 -1.34 -2.33
CA ALA A 83 7.69 -1.78 -3.30
C ALA A 83 7.88 -3.22 -3.82
N PRO A 84 9.09 -3.67 -4.24
CA PRO A 84 9.26 -5.00 -4.83
C PRO A 84 9.09 -6.14 -3.81
N ASP A 85 9.28 -5.86 -2.52
CA ASP A 85 9.18 -6.84 -1.44
C ASP A 85 7.77 -6.86 -0.79
N ALA A 86 6.93 -5.87 -1.11
CA ALA A 86 5.56 -5.71 -0.62
C ALA A 86 4.57 -6.69 -1.29
N THR A 87 4.76 -7.99 -1.05
CA THR A 87 3.82 -9.04 -1.49
C THR A 87 2.66 -9.21 -0.51
N ALA A 88 1.49 -9.61 -1.02
CA ALA A 88 0.23 -9.79 -0.27
C ALA A 88 0.42 -10.46 1.10
N ASP A 89 1.31 -11.46 1.14
CA ASP A 89 1.59 -12.33 2.27
C ASP A 89 2.24 -11.59 3.45
N HIS A 90 3.00 -10.52 3.19
CA HIS A 90 3.58 -9.64 4.21
C HIS A 90 2.63 -8.52 4.64
N LEU A 91 1.60 -8.22 3.84
CA LEU A 91 0.62 -7.17 4.10
C LEU A 91 -0.51 -7.60 5.06
N HIS A 92 -0.53 -8.81 5.61
CA HIS A 92 -1.70 -9.33 6.31
C HIS A 92 -2.00 -8.77 7.72
N GLN A 93 -1.16 -7.89 8.27
CA GLN A 93 -1.25 -7.50 9.70
C GLN A 93 -1.48 -6.01 9.96
N SER A 94 -1.86 -5.24 8.94
CA SER A 94 -1.95 -3.79 9.04
C SER A 94 -3.37 -3.25 8.89
N ASP A 95 -3.78 -2.37 9.80
CA ASP A 95 -5.07 -1.69 9.74
C ASP A 95 -5.06 -0.55 8.72
N LEU A 96 -3.93 0.16 8.63
CA LEU A 96 -3.69 1.32 7.77
C LEU A 96 -2.50 1.05 6.83
N LEU A 97 -2.71 1.21 5.53
CA LEU A 97 -1.66 1.23 4.53
C LEU A 97 -1.42 2.66 4.04
N ILE A 98 -0.18 3.10 4.04
CA ILE A 98 0.28 4.32 3.37
C ILE A 98 1.10 3.87 2.17
N LEU A 99 0.65 4.24 0.98
CA LEU A 99 1.22 3.77 -0.27
C LEU A 99 1.69 4.97 -1.07
N ASP A 100 2.97 5.03 -1.38
CA ASP A 100 3.42 5.94 -2.42
C ASP A 100 2.88 5.45 -3.78
N TYR A 101 2.30 6.37 -4.54
CA TYR A 101 1.76 6.09 -5.88
C TYR A 101 2.89 5.98 -6.91
N ASN A 102 3.97 6.72 -6.68
CA ASN A 102 5.06 6.88 -7.63
C ASN A 102 6.22 5.90 -7.36
N LEU A 103 5.90 4.68 -6.92
CA LEU A 103 6.86 3.58 -6.75
C LEU A 103 7.63 3.34 -8.05
N GLU A 104 8.94 3.15 -7.95
CA GLU A 104 9.91 3.03 -9.05
C GLU A 104 10.20 4.37 -9.78
N GLY A 105 9.73 5.49 -9.22
CA GLY A 105 9.95 6.83 -9.72
C GLY A 105 9.06 7.20 -10.91
N ALA A 106 8.78 8.50 -11.05
CA ALA A 106 8.01 9.06 -12.15
C ALA A 106 8.64 8.82 -13.54
N GLU A 107 9.94 8.53 -13.59
CA GLU A 107 10.69 8.26 -14.83
C GLU A 107 10.43 6.86 -15.42
N SER A 108 9.88 5.92 -14.65
CA SER A 108 9.58 4.56 -15.11
C SER A 108 8.50 4.52 -16.20
N GLY A 109 7.67 5.58 -16.32
CA GLY A 109 6.56 5.65 -17.28
C GLY A 109 5.41 4.68 -16.96
N LEU A 110 5.47 3.95 -15.84
CA LEU A 110 4.48 2.94 -15.45
C LEU A 110 3.24 3.54 -14.77
N GLY A 111 3.24 4.85 -14.49
CA GLY A 111 2.06 5.60 -14.03
C GLY A 111 1.40 5.00 -12.79
N GLY A 112 2.19 4.54 -11.82
CA GLY A 112 1.69 3.93 -10.58
C GLY A 112 1.07 2.54 -10.75
N ALA A 113 1.44 1.77 -11.79
CA ALA A 113 0.99 0.40 -11.97
C ALA A 113 1.27 -0.48 -10.74
N MET A 114 2.49 -0.42 -10.19
CA MET A 114 2.87 -1.20 -9.01
C MET A 114 2.01 -0.86 -7.80
N ALA A 115 1.78 0.43 -7.53
CA ALA A 115 0.89 0.87 -6.45
C ALA A 115 -0.53 0.33 -6.65
N ARG A 116 -1.05 0.36 -7.90
CA ARG A 116 -2.38 -0.18 -8.23
C ARG A 116 -2.47 -1.69 -8.05
N ASP A 117 -1.40 -2.43 -8.32
CA ASP A 117 -1.35 -3.87 -8.09
C ASP A 117 -1.26 -4.22 -6.60
N ILE A 118 -0.50 -3.45 -5.81
CA ILE A 118 -0.50 -3.55 -4.35
C ILE A 118 -1.91 -3.29 -3.79
N MET A 119 -2.59 -2.23 -4.25
CA MET A 119 -3.97 -1.97 -3.83
C MET A 119 -4.94 -3.09 -4.22
N ARG A 120 -4.80 -3.68 -5.41
CA ARG A 120 -5.61 -4.83 -5.86
C ARG A 120 -5.39 -6.05 -4.97
N SER A 121 -4.14 -6.28 -4.57
CA SER A 121 -3.76 -7.36 -3.64
C SER A 121 -4.37 -7.12 -2.25
N VAL A 122 -4.29 -5.89 -1.75
CA VAL A 122 -4.85 -5.46 -0.47
C VAL A 122 -6.37 -5.61 -0.43
N LEU A 123 -7.09 -5.32 -1.52
CA LEU A 123 -8.55 -5.52 -1.58
C LEU A 123 -8.99 -6.97 -1.44
N ARG A 124 -8.13 -7.94 -1.76
CA ARG A 124 -8.43 -9.36 -1.54
C ARG A 124 -8.29 -9.76 -0.08
N ASN A 125 -7.66 -8.92 0.73
CA ASN A 125 -7.42 -9.13 2.14
C ASN A 125 -8.52 -8.47 2.99
N GLN A 126 -9.04 -9.19 3.99
CA GLN A 126 -10.12 -8.70 4.87
C GLN A 126 -9.62 -7.91 6.10
N HIS A 127 -8.31 -7.69 6.24
CA HIS A 127 -7.72 -7.09 7.44
C HIS A 127 -7.39 -5.60 7.32
N PHE A 128 -7.55 -4.99 6.14
CA PHE A 128 -7.28 -3.56 5.96
C PHE A 128 -8.54 -2.71 6.14
N ASN A 129 -8.42 -1.68 6.99
CA ASN A 129 -9.49 -0.72 7.24
C ASN A 129 -9.35 0.55 6.38
N LEU A 130 -8.11 0.96 6.06
CA LEU A 130 -7.86 2.21 5.35
C LEU A 130 -6.58 2.15 4.49
N VAL A 131 -6.66 2.68 3.26
CA VAL A 131 -5.51 2.91 2.39
C VAL A 131 -5.40 4.40 2.10
N VAL A 132 -4.23 4.97 2.32
CA VAL A 132 -3.88 6.36 2.02
C VAL A 132 -2.83 6.36 0.93
N VAL A 133 -3.17 6.94 -0.22
CA VAL A 133 -2.24 7.06 -1.34
C VAL A 133 -1.54 8.41 -1.27
N HIS A 134 -0.22 8.39 -1.16
CA HIS A 134 0.65 9.56 -1.32
C HIS A 134 1.08 9.68 -2.77
N THR A 135 1.09 10.89 -3.33
CA THR A 135 1.53 11.10 -4.71
C THR A 135 2.10 12.50 -4.89
N GLN A 136 3.04 12.62 -5.82
CA GLN A 136 3.61 13.89 -6.27
C GLN A 136 2.84 14.47 -7.48
N GLU A 137 1.86 13.74 -8.01
CA GLU A 137 1.05 14.16 -9.14
C GLU A 137 0.14 15.35 -8.76
N THR A 138 0.07 16.34 -9.63
CA THR A 138 -0.79 17.52 -9.42
C THR A 138 -2.27 17.23 -9.71
N ALA A 139 -2.55 16.28 -10.60
CA ALA A 139 -3.89 15.90 -11.01
C ALA A 139 -4.47 14.79 -10.12
N LEU A 140 -4.73 15.11 -8.85
CA LEU A 140 -5.21 14.13 -7.84
C LEU A 140 -6.48 13.36 -8.25
N ARG A 141 -7.36 13.97 -9.05
CA ARG A 141 -8.57 13.30 -9.56
C ARG A 141 -8.24 12.16 -10.52
N ASP A 142 -7.20 12.32 -11.32
CA ASP A 142 -6.83 11.32 -12.33
C ASP A 142 -6.16 10.13 -11.65
N VAL A 143 -5.33 10.38 -10.64
CA VAL A 143 -4.79 9.34 -9.74
C VAL A 143 -5.94 8.59 -9.08
N PHE A 144 -6.88 9.31 -8.47
CA PHE A 144 -8.04 8.71 -7.80
C PHE A 144 -8.87 7.84 -8.75
N HIS A 145 -9.20 8.34 -9.95
CA HIS A 145 -9.95 7.57 -10.95
C HIS A 145 -9.17 6.35 -11.42
N SER A 146 -7.86 6.48 -11.64
CA SER A 146 -6.99 5.37 -12.07
C SER A 146 -6.94 4.26 -11.01
N CYS A 147 -6.87 4.64 -9.74
CA CYS A 147 -7.00 3.71 -8.63
C CYS A 147 -8.37 3.04 -8.66
N LEU A 148 -9.46 3.81 -8.68
CA LEU A 148 -10.83 3.28 -8.64
C LEU A 148 -11.13 2.32 -9.81
N ILE A 149 -10.71 2.67 -11.02
CA ILE A 149 -10.82 1.79 -12.20
C ILE A 149 -10.04 0.50 -11.99
N SER A 150 -8.83 0.59 -11.43
CA SER A 150 -7.98 -0.59 -11.20
C SER A 150 -8.55 -1.53 -10.14
N LEU A 151 -9.27 -0.98 -9.16
CA LEU A 151 -9.97 -1.73 -8.11
C LEU A 151 -11.30 -2.33 -8.58
N SER A 152 -11.87 -1.79 -9.66
CA SER A 152 -13.14 -2.26 -10.20
C SER A 152 -12.94 -3.57 -10.97
N THR A 153 -13.88 -4.50 -10.83
CA THR A 153 -13.94 -5.68 -11.71
C THR A 153 -14.65 -5.29 -13.00
N PRO A 154 -14.12 -5.63 -14.19
CA PRO A 154 -14.82 -5.37 -15.44
C PRO A 154 -16.19 -6.06 -15.43
N LEU A 155 -17.25 -5.30 -15.68
CA LEU A 155 -18.63 -5.82 -15.77
C LEU A 155 -18.76 -6.96 -16.80
N SER A 156 -17.96 -6.93 -17.87
CA SER A 156 -17.93 -8.00 -18.87
C SER A 156 -17.61 -9.36 -18.25
N GLN A 157 -16.64 -9.46 -17.33
CA GLN A 157 -16.32 -10.72 -16.66
C GLN A 157 -17.46 -11.26 -15.79
N VAL A 158 -18.33 -10.36 -15.29
CA VAL A 158 -19.50 -10.76 -14.51
C VAL A 158 -20.57 -11.30 -15.46
N PHE A 159 -20.85 -10.59 -16.55
CA PHE A 159 -21.83 -11.00 -17.55
C PHE A 159 -21.44 -12.28 -18.29
N ASP A 160 -20.15 -12.48 -18.59
CA ASP A 160 -19.66 -13.70 -19.25
C ASP A 160 -19.93 -14.94 -18.36
N LYS A 161 -19.72 -14.83 -17.05
CA LYS A 161 -20.05 -15.91 -16.09
C LYS A 161 -21.55 -16.18 -15.99
N GLU A 162 -22.37 -15.14 -16.00
CA GLU A 162 -23.83 -15.29 -15.98
C GLU A 162 -24.34 -15.94 -17.28
N LEU A 163 -23.76 -15.57 -18.42
CA LEU A 163 -24.05 -16.18 -19.73
C LEU A 163 -23.65 -17.66 -19.77
N GLU A 164 -22.47 -18.03 -19.28
CA GLU A 164 -22.04 -19.43 -19.16
C GLU A 164 -22.98 -20.23 -18.23
N MET A 165 -23.43 -19.63 -17.13
CA MET A 165 -24.35 -20.26 -16.18
C MET A 165 -25.74 -20.47 -16.78
N ILE A 166 -26.24 -19.54 -17.58
CA ILE A 166 -27.51 -19.66 -18.31
C ILE A 166 -27.41 -20.76 -19.39
N ALA A 167 -26.34 -20.75 -20.19
CA ALA A 167 -26.12 -21.77 -21.23
C ALA A 167 -26.07 -23.19 -20.63
N GLY A 168 -25.40 -23.36 -19.48
CA GLY A 168 -25.36 -24.66 -18.79
C GLY A 168 -26.66 -25.07 -18.09
N LEU A 169 -27.61 -24.15 -17.89
CA LEU A 169 -28.96 -24.46 -17.41
C LEU A 169 -29.88 -24.87 -18.57
N GLU A 170 -29.76 -24.23 -19.73
CA GLU A 170 -30.48 -24.61 -20.95
C GLU A 170 -30.12 -26.04 -21.37
N GLU A 171 -28.82 -26.39 -21.36
CA GLU A 171 -28.35 -27.74 -21.71
C GLU A 171 -28.88 -28.83 -20.78
N LYS A 172 -29.17 -28.51 -19.51
CA LYS A 172 -29.76 -29.43 -18.52
C LYS A 172 -31.29 -29.51 -18.57
N LEU A 173 -31.94 -28.54 -19.22
CA LEU A 173 -33.39 -28.52 -19.42
C LEU A 173 -33.79 -29.29 -20.67
N ASP A 174 -32.85 -29.47 -21.61
CA ASP A 174 -33.01 -30.23 -22.85
C ASP A 174 -32.65 -31.74 -22.71
N GLU A 175 -32.17 -32.19 -21.54
CA GLU A 175 -32.03 -33.61 -21.13
C GLU A 175 -33.25 -34.13 -20.36
#